data_AF-A0A365XYB3-F1
#
_entry.id   AF-A0A365XYB3-F1
#
_cell.length_a   1.000
_cell.length_b   1.000
_cell.length_c   1.000
_cell.angle_alpha   90.00
_cell.angle_beta   90.00
_cell.angle_gamma   90.00
#
_symmetry.space_group_name_H-M   'P 1'
#
loop_
_entity.id
_entity.type
_entity.pdbx_description
1 polymer ?
#
loop_
_entity_poly.entity_id
_entity_poly.type
_entity_poly.pdbx_seq_one_letter_code
_entity_poly.pdbx_strand_id
1 'polypeptide(L)'
;MKQTSHIAIIASTDRALVLAGTIRQSLPDVAIFSTRKDIPAGVISIDTIGSFLEENFNQYNAFLFIGALGICVRSIAPYIKDKNTDPAILNMDDHGYFVQPVLSGHTGGANTLARQVAHILGAQAVITTSSDLQDIWALDTLGKQYAWKTAATAPLNTVISLFVNNRPTALLLDVKAEGTIWLEKTKPDFVTVFYNINDIPLEQFDLLIAVTFRKYAVAIPVLHYHPAALHIGMGCSRDIEADLLEVSVLEQLQQQGLAAEAVKSIASIDIKHDEKAFIALADKWQIPFYTYTAAALNECEVPNPSPVVKDKLDVYSVSEASAHLSSGNDGWLVEKQKITVSSGKKHTIAVALDAALERRAQVAIVGAGPGDPALVAVRGKELLESADLILYAGSLVPEELTHYAKEGAVVRNSASMTLEEQISLMEEHYAKGHLIVRLQSGDPSIYGAIQEQMTIFDEKGMDYFIVPGISSFQAAAAVLKSEFTIPEVVQTIILTRGEGNTPLPEHEKLQEMARHRATMCIFLSATIAKNVQAQLLEHYPPETPVAVLYRVTWKDERVFTGQLQELAAIIRSNKLTRTALIIVGAAIGARKNRSHLYNPEWKHIFRNQKTKNL
;
A
#
# COMPACT_ATOMS: atom_id res chain seq x y z
N MET A 1 -22.55 3.80 11.58
CA MET A 1 -23.64 2.94 11.04
C MET A 1 -23.45 2.82 9.54
N LYS A 2 -23.35 1.60 8.99
CA LYS A 2 -23.27 1.38 7.54
C LYS A 2 -24.58 1.90 6.91
N GLN A 3 -24.51 3.01 6.18
CA GLN A 3 -25.60 3.42 5.28
C GLN A 3 -25.73 2.34 4.21
N THR A 4 -26.71 1.44 4.36
CA THR A 4 -27.17 0.59 3.27
C THR A 4 -27.70 1.52 2.17
N SER A 5 -26.97 1.60 1.05
CA SER A 5 -27.29 2.46 -0.08
C SER A 5 -28.51 1.92 -0.82
N HIS A 6 -29.70 2.47 -0.55
CA HIS A 6 -30.93 2.02 -1.19
C HIS A 6 -31.09 2.72 -2.56
N ILE A 7 -31.17 1.93 -3.64
CA ILE A 7 -31.27 2.42 -5.02
C ILE A 7 -32.68 2.15 -5.56
N ALA A 8 -33.36 3.18 -6.07
CA ALA A 8 -34.63 3.05 -6.77
C ALA A 8 -34.42 3.11 -8.30
N ILE A 9 -34.77 2.05 -9.02
CA ILE A 9 -34.79 2.04 -10.48
C ILE A 9 -36.22 2.28 -10.96
N ILE A 10 -36.42 3.30 -11.80
CA ILE A 10 -37.71 3.62 -12.40
C ILE A 10 -37.68 3.21 -13.87
N ALA A 11 -38.49 2.23 -14.25
CA ALA A 11 -38.51 1.64 -15.58
C ALA A 11 -39.94 1.57 -16.14
N SER A 12 -40.19 2.20 -17.29
CA SER A 12 -41.54 2.35 -17.88
C SER A 12 -41.77 1.55 -19.18
N THR A 13 -40.80 0.75 -19.63
CA THR A 13 -40.91 -0.12 -20.83
C THR A 13 -40.50 -1.55 -20.51
N ASP A 14 -40.89 -2.53 -21.32
CA ASP A 14 -40.50 -3.94 -21.12
C ASP A 14 -38.99 -4.10 -21.14
N ARG A 15 -38.34 -3.46 -22.10
CA ARG A 15 -36.89 -3.47 -22.23
C ARG A 15 -36.20 -2.83 -21.02
N ALA A 16 -36.73 -1.72 -20.53
CA ALA A 16 -36.23 -1.08 -19.32
C ALA A 16 -36.33 -1.99 -18.09
N LEU A 17 -37.42 -2.77 -17.97
CA LEU A 17 -37.57 -3.74 -16.87
C LEU A 17 -36.55 -4.89 -16.96
N VAL A 18 -36.21 -5.34 -18.17
CA VAL A 18 -35.15 -6.35 -18.36
C VAL A 18 -33.80 -5.78 -17.91
N LEU A 19 -33.43 -4.57 -18.36
CA LEU A 19 -32.19 -3.90 -17.96
C LEU A 19 -32.13 -3.66 -16.44
N ALA A 20 -33.22 -3.20 -15.84
CA ALA A 20 -33.34 -3.03 -14.39
C ALA A 20 -33.13 -4.36 -13.64
N GLY A 21 -33.66 -5.46 -14.18
CA GLY A 21 -33.48 -6.81 -13.65
C GLY A 21 -32.00 -7.23 -13.62
N THR A 22 -31.26 -6.99 -14.71
CA THR A 22 -29.81 -7.24 -14.77
C THR A 22 -29.05 -6.42 -13.73
N ILE A 23 -29.35 -5.13 -13.61
CA ILE A 23 -28.69 -4.24 -12.62
C ILE A 23 -28.95 -4.74 -11.20
N ARG A 24 -30.19 -5.13 -10.87
CA ARG A 24 -30.55 -5.66 -9.54
C ARG A 24 -29.82 -6.95 -9.19
N GLN A 25 -29.40 -7.76 -10.17
CA GLN A 25 -28.62 -8.98 -9.90
C GLN A 25 -27.16 -8.67 -9.53
N SER A 26 -26.64 -7.52 -9.95
CA SER A 26 -25.23 -7.13 -9.76
C SER A 26 -25.01 -6.09 -8.66
N LEU A 27 -26.04 -5.34 -8.27
CA LEU A 27 -25.97 -4.33 -7.21
C LEU A 27 -26.84 -4.72 -6.00
N PRO A 28 -26.36 -4.50 -4.76
CA PRO A 28 -27.15 -4.74 -3.55
C PRO A 28 -28.25 -3.68 -3.36
N ASP A 29 -29.31 -4.03 -2.61
CA ASP A 29 -30.35 -3.12 -2.12
C ASP A 29 -31.09 -2.27 -3.19
N VAL A 30 -31.33 -2.88 -4.36
CA VAL A 30 -32.04 -2.27 -5.49
C VAL A 30 -33.53 -2.61 -5.49
N ALA A 31 -34.39 -1.58 -5.49
CA ALA A 31 -35.83 -1.71 -5.72
C ALA A 31 -36.21 -1.22 -7.14
N ILE A 32 -37.10 -1.94 -7.83
CA ILE A 32 -37.53 -1.60 -9.19
C ILE A 32 -38.99 -1.16 -9.16
N PHE A 33 -39.27 0.01 -9.72
CA PHE A 33 -40.58 0.64 -9.79
C PHE A 33 -41.02 0.83 -11.24
N SER A 34 -42.32 0.63 -11.50
CA SER A 34 -42.88 0.76 -12.85
C SER A 34 -44.30 1.31 -12.86
N THR A 35 -44.58 2.18 -13.83
CA THR A 35 -45.94 2.65 -14.16
C THR A 35 -46.71 1.67 -15.05
N ARG A 36 -46.10 0.54 -15.42
CA ARG A 36 -46.75 -0.52 -16.20
C ARG A 36 -47.75 -1.28 -15.35
N LYS A 37 -48.81 -1.75 -15.99
CA LYS A 37 -49.84 -2.61 -15.39
C LYS A 37 -49.44 -4.08 -15.36
N ASP A 38 -48.73 -4.53 -16.39
CA ASP A 38 -48.16 -5.87 -16.48
C ASP A 38 -46.69 -5.80 -16.05
N ILE A 39 -46.41 -6.28 -14.84
CA ILE A 39 -45.10 -6.16 -14.18
C ILE A 39 -44.58 -7.54 -13.73
N PRO A 40 -43.30 -7.84 -13.97
CA PRO A 40 -42.66 -9.05 -13.47
C PRO A 40 -42.65 -9.14 -11.94
N ALA A 41 -42.52 -10.36 -11.41
CA ALA A 41 -42.41 -10.59 -9.97
C ALA A 41 -41.23 -9.81 -9.34
N GLY A 42 -41.51 -9.15 -8.21
CA GLY A 42 -40.53 -8.32 -7.49
C GLY A 42 -40.31 -6.93 -8.08
N VAL A 43 -41.15 -6.48 -9.03
CA VAL A 43 -41.27 -5.07 -9.45
C VAL A 43 -42.45 -4.45 -8.70
N ILE A 44 -42.31 -3.21 -8.25
CA ILE A 44 -43.34 -2.48 -7.51
C ILE A 44 -44.10 -1.57 -8.49
N SER A 45 -45.42 -1.69 -8.52
CA SER A 45 -46.27 -0.83 -9.35
C SER A 45 -46.42 0.55 -8.69
N ILE A 46 -46.32 1.61 -9.49
CA ILE A 46 -46.54 3.00 -9.08
C ILE A 46 -47.54 3.66 -10.03
N ASP A 47 -48.41 4.54 -9.52
CA ASP A 47 -49.42 5.22 -10.34
C ASP A 47 -48.78 6.19 -11.33
N THR A 48 -47.90 7.06 -10.81
CA THR A 48 -47.11 8.00 -11.61
C THR A 48 -45.71 8.15 -11.02
N ILE A 49 -44.75 8.53 -11.86
CA ILE A 49 -43.40 8.87 -11.41
C ILE A 49 -43.43 10.07 -10.45
N GLY A 50 -44.27 11.07 -10.72
CA GLY A 50 -44.37 12.29 -9.91
C GLY A 50 -44.83 12.01 -8.48
N SER A 51 -45.95 11.31 -8.30
CA SER A 51 -46.46 10.96 -6.96
C SER A 51 -45.48 10.08 -6.18
N PHE A 52 -44.81 9.14 -6.86
CA PHE A 52 -43.78 8.34 -6.23
C PHE A 52 -42.61 9.18 -5.71
N LEU A 53 -42.10 10.12 -6.52
CA LEU A 53 -41.01 10.99 -6.10
C LEU A 53 -41.43 11.94 -4.97
N GLU A 54 -42.66 12.47 -5.00
CA GLU A 54 -43.18 13.34 -3.93
C GLU A 54 -43.03 12.70 -2.54
N GLU A 55 -43.35 11.41 -2.44
CA GLU A 55 -43.28 10.67 -1.19
C GLU A 55 -41.86 10.16 -0.87
N ASN A 56 -41.06 9.83 -1.90
CA ASN A 56 -39.86 9.00 -1.74
C ASN A 56 -38.53 9.68 -2.07
N PHE A 57 -38.51 10.93 -2.57
CA PHE A 57 -37.27 11.57 -3.06
C PHE A 57 -36.11 11.53 -2.06
N ASN A 58 -36.39 11.72 -0.78
CA ASN A 58 -35.36 11.70 0.28
C ASN A 58 -35.23 10.35 1.01
N GLN A 59 -35.99 9.33 0.59
CA GLN A 59 -35.97 7.99 1.20
C GLN A 59 -34.94 7.06 0.56
N TYR A 60 -34.46 7.40 -0.64
CA TYR A 60 -33.45 6.64 -1.37
C TYR A 60 -32.17 7.45 -1.50
N ASN A 61 -31.03 6.77 -1.49
CA ASN A 61 -29.73 7.42 -1.72
C ASN A 61 -29.47 7.69 -3.19
N ALA A 62 -30.09 6.90 -4.07
CA ALA A 62 -29.94 7.06 -5.51
C ALA A 62 -31.20 6.64 -6.29
N PHE A 63 -31.42 7.31 -7.42
CA PHE A 63 -32.44 6.96 -8.41
C PHE A 63 -31.80 6.74 -9.78
N LEU A 64 -32.22 5.68 -10.47
CA LEU A 64 -31.87 5.42 -11.87
C LEU A 64 -33.15 5.41 -12.72
N PHE A 65 -33.28 6.40 -13.60
CA PHE A 65 -34.37 6.49 -14.56
C PHE A 65 -33.98 5.81 -15.87
N ILE A 66 -34.65 4.72 -16.22
CA ILE A 66 -34.45 4.03 -17.50
C ILE A 66 -35.51 4.50 -18.50
N GLY A 67 -35.10 5.37 -19.41
CA GLY A 67 -35.95 6.02 -20.40
C GLY A 67 -35.42 7.40 -20.80
N ALA A 68 -36.28 8.23 -21.38
CA ALA A 68 -35.88 9.55 -21.88
C ALA A 68 -35.42 10.50 -20.77
N LEU A 69 -34.25 11.14 -20.94
CA LEU A 69 -33.69 12.13 -20.01
C LEU A 69 -34.69 13.24 -19.65
N GLY A 70 -35.49 13.70 -20.61
CA GLY A 70 -36.48 14.75 -20.38
C GLY A 70 -37.55 14.38 -19.34
N ILE A 71 -37.89 13.08 -19.21
CA ILE A 71 -38.80 12.61 -18.15
C ILE A 71 -38.10 12.68 -16.80
N CYS A 72 -36.85 12.18 -16.72
CA CYS A 72 -36.03 12.25 -15.52
C CYS A 72 -35.96 13.70 -15.00
N VAL A 73 -35.49 14.64 -15.84
CA VAL A 73 -35.29 16.05 -15.44
C VAL A 73 -36.59 16.72 -15.00
N ARG A 74 -37.68 16.57 -15.76
CA ARG A 74 -38.97 17.19 -15.39
C ARG A 74 -39.54 16.62 -14.09
N SER A 75 -39.34 15.33 -13.84
CA SER A 75 -39.91 14.65 -12.67
C SER A 75 -39.18 15.03 -11.39
N ILE A 76 -37.86 15.26 -11.45
CA ILE A 76 -37.07 15.64 -10.26
C ILE A 76 -37.07 17.15 -9.99
N ALA A 77 -37.31 18.00 -11.00
CA ALA A 77 -37.16 19.45 -10.90
C ALA A 77 -37.86 20.12 -9.68
N PRO A 78 -39.06 19.70 -9.25
CA PRO A 78 -39.71 20.30 -8.07
C PRO A 78 -39.01 20.02 -6.73
N TYR A 79 -38.11 19.04 -6.67
CA TYR A 79 -37.55 18.51 -5.42
C TYR A 79 -36.07 18.84 -5.21
N ILE A 80 -35.38 19.35 -6.24
CA ILE A 80 -33.96 19.70 -6.20
C ILE A 80 -33.75 20.85 -5.20
N LYS A 81 -32.83 20.67 -4.25
CA LYS A 81 -32.47 21.69 -3.26
C LYS A 81 -30.98 22.03 -3.34
N ASP A 82 -30.12 21.09 -2.98
CA ASP A 82 -28.68 21.30 -2.97
C ASP A 82 -27.90 19.98 -3.10
N LYS A 83 -26.69 20.08 -3.66
CA LYS A 83 -25.81 18.94 -3.97
C LYS A 83 -25.39 18.08 -2.77
N ASN A 84 -25.57 18.55 -1.54
CA ASN A 84 -25.16 17.81 -0.34
C ASN A 84 -26.32 16.99 0.26
N THR A 85 -27.57 17.40 0.01
CA THR A 85 -28.77 16.74 0.53
C THR A 85 -29.52 15.95 -0.53
N ASP A 86 -29.44 16.38 -1.79
CA ASP A 86 -30.13 15.72 -2.91
C ASP A 86 -29.51 14.34 -3.21
N PRO A 87 -30.33 13.31 -3.47
CA PRO A 87 -29.85 11.97 -3.81
C PRO A 87 -29.12 11.95 -5.16
N ALA A 88 -28.31 10.91 -5.40
CA ALA A 88 -27.73 10.67 -6.71
C ALA A 88 -28.84 10.38 -7.73
N ILE A 89 -28.92 11.17 -8.80
CA ILE A 89 -29.87 10.90 -9.90
C ILE A 89 -29.10 10.53 -11.15
N LEU A 90 -29.47 9.40 -11.74
CA LEU A 90 -28.95 8.91 -13.00
C LEU A 90 -30.08 8.75 -14.01
N ASN A 91 -29.72 8.89 -15.28
CA ASN A 91 -30.55 8.50 -16.41
C ASN A 91 -29.81 7.51 -17.29
N MET A 92 -30.54 6.53 -17.82
CA MET A 92 -30.07 5.59 -18.84
C MET A 92 -31.12 5.50 -19.93
N ASP A 93 -30.71 5.42 -21.19
CA ASP A 93 -31.66 5.15 -22.27
C ASP A 93 -32.19 3.71 -22.19
N ASP A 94 -33.34 3.46 -22.80
CA ASP A 94 -33.98 2.14 -22.75
C ASP A 94 -33.30 1.08 -23.61
N HIS A 95 -32.26 1.45 -24.39
CA HIS A 95 -31.41 0.53 -25.13
C HIS A 95 -30.18 0.09 -24.34
N GLY A 96 -29.83 0.81 -23.26
CA GLY A 96 -28.68 0.55 -22.42
C GLY A 96 -27.36 0.99 -23.05
N TYR A 97 -27.36 2.01 -23.90
CA TYR A 97 -26.14 2.50 -24.56
C TYR A 97 -25.38 3.52 -23.72
N PHE A 98 -26.10 4.42 -23.05
CA PHE A 98 -25.55 5.52 -22.29
C PHE A 98 -26.13 5.58 -20.88
N VAL A 99 -25.26 5.72 -19.90
CA VAL A 99 -25.62 5.98 -18.51
C VAL A 99 -25.02 7.31 -18.10
N GLN A 100 -25.85 8.25 -17.66
CA GLN A 100 -25.42 9.61 -17.36
C GLN A 100 -25.88 10.05 -15.96
N PRO A 101 -24.98 10.63 -15.14
CA PRO A 101 -25.36 11.33 -13.93
C PRO A 101 -26.12 12.61 -14.31
N VAL A 102 -27.20 12.88 -13.59
CA VAL A 102 -28.07 14.05 -13.78
C VAL A 102 -27.95 15.00 -12.59
N LEU A 103 -27.85 14.47 -11.37
CA LEU A 103 -27.74 15.26 -10.13
C LEU A 103 -26.79 14.57 -9.13
N SER A 104 -26.14 15.38 -8.29
CA SER A 104 -25.24 14.92 -7.22
C SER A 104 -24.09 14.01 -7.70
N GLY A 105 -23.38 14.47 -8.74
CA GLY A 105 -22.27 13.78 -9.43
C GLY A 105 -21.19 13.22 -8.52
N HIS A 106 -20.43 14.09 -7.85
CA HIS A 106 -19.30 13.70 -6.97
C HIS A 106 -19.77 13.30 -5.58
N THR A 107 -20.26 14.27 -4.81
CA THR A 107 -20.58 14.14 -3.39
C THR A 107 -21.73 13.15 -3.12
N GLY A 108 -22.75 13.13 -3.99
CA GLY A 108 -23.83 12.14 -3.94
C GLY A 108 -23.49 10.78 -4.57
N GLY A 109 -22.38 10.68 -5.32
CA GLY A 109 -21.90 9.43 -5.90
C GLY A 109 -22.53 9.04 -7.25
N ALA A 110 -23.26 9.94 -7.92
CA ALA A 110 -23.89 9.62 -9.20
C ALA A 110 -22.88 9.27 -10.30
N ASN A 111 -21.69 9.88 -10.32
CA ASN A 111 -20.64 9.55 -11.28
C ASN A 111 -20.12 8.12 -11.10
N THR A 112 -19.87 7.73 -9.85
CA THR A 112 -19.41 6.37 -9.50
C THR A 112 -20.47 5.33 -9.86
N LEU A 113 -21.73 5.59 -9.48
CA LEU A 113 -22.83 4.69 -9.81
C LEU A 113 -23.05 4.59 -11.33
N ALA A 114 -22.88 5.68 -12.09
CA ALA A 114 -23.01 5.66 -13.54
C ALA A 114 -21.95 4.77 -14.19
N ARG A 115 -20.70 4.83 -13.71
CA ARG A 115 -19.62 3.92 -14.16
C ARG A 115 -19.91 2.47 -13.81
N GLN A 116 -20.43 2.19 -12.61
CA GLN A 116 -20.80 0.84 -12.18
C GLN A 116 -21.92 0.25 -13.05
N VAL A 117 -23.01 1.00 -13.24
CA VAL A 117 -24.14 0.57 -14.09
C VAL A 117 -23.67 0.38 -15.54
N ALA A 118 -22.84 1.28 -16.06
CA ALA A 118 -22.27 1.15 -17.39
C ALA A 118 -21.43 -0.12 -17.54
N HIS A 119 -20.59 -0.44 -16.55
CA HIS A 119 -19.79 -1.67 -16.52
C HIS A 119 -20.66 -2.94 -16.52
N ILE A 120 -21.73 -2.97 -15.72
CA ILE A 120 -22.65 -4.11 -15.63
C ILE A 120 -23.29 -4.42 -16.99
N LEU A 121 -23.65 -3.38 -17.75
CA LEU A 121 -24.40 -3.52 -18.99
C LEU A 121 -23.54 -3.47 -20.26
N GLY A 122 -22.24 -3.17 -20.13
CA GLY A 122 -21.38 -2.85 -21.28
C GLY A 122 -21.77 -1.54 -21.97
N ALA A 123 -22.40 -0.61 -21.23
CA ALA A 123 -22.79 0.70 -21.72
C ALA A 123 -21.64 1.71 -21.61
N GLN A 124 -21.83 2.91 -22.15
CA GLN A 124 -20.92 4.04 -21.98
C GLN A 124 -21.41 4.96 -20.85
N ALA A 125 -20.56 5.21 -19.85
CA ALA A 125 -20.81 6.25 -18.86
C ALA A 125 -20.51 7.65 -19.45
N VAL A 126 -21.47 8.56 -19.42
CA VAL A 126 -21.34 9.93 -19.94
C VAL A 126 -21.08 10.88 -18.77
N ILE A 127 -19.82 11.00 -18.34
CA ILE A 127 -19.42 11.86 -17.23
C ILE A 127 -18.98 13.22 -17.77
N THR A 128 -19.56 14.32 -17.27
CA THR A 128 -19.32 15.68 -17.78
C THR A 128 -18.66 16.62 -16.77
N THR A 129 -18.37 16.15 -15.56
CA THR A 129 -17.71 16.93 -14.51
C THR A 129 -16.26 17.23 -14.91
N SER A 130 -15.85 18.50 -14.78
CA SER A 130 -14.56 18.98 -15.28
C SER A 130 -13.36 18.23 -14.70
N SER A 131 -13.39 17.88 -13.41
CA SER A 131 -12.31 17.10 -12.78
C SER A 131 -12.20 15.69 -13.37
N ASP A 132 -13.33 14.99 -13.60
CA ASP A 132 -13.32 13.67 -14.24
C ASP A 132 -12.87 13.73 -15.71
N LEU A 133 -13.24 14.78 -16.44
CA LEU A 133 -12.83 14.96 -17.84
C LEU A 133 -11.33 15.26 -17.97
N GLN A 134 -10.75 15.92 -16.97
CA GLN A 134 -9.32 16.21 -16.91
C GLN A 134 -8.51 15.08 -16.25
N ASP A 135 -9.17 14.02 -15.76
CA ASP A 135 -8.55 12.94 -14.98
C ASP A 135 -7.77 13.45 -13.75
N ILE A 136 -8.29 14.49 -13.10
CA ILE A 136 -7.73 15.10 -11.88
C ILE A 136 -8.61 14.79 -10.66
N TRP A 137 -8.04 14.95 -9.47
CA TRP A 137 -8.72 14.58 -8.23
C TRP A 137 -9.99 15.38 -7.94
N ALA A 138 -11.02 14.68 -7.45
CA ALA A 138 -12.23 15.28 -6.91
C ALA A 138 -12.02 15.68 -5.43
N LEU A 139 -11.50 16.88 -5.20
CA LEU A 139 -11.12 17.38 -3.87
C LEU A 139 -12.26 17.35 -2.84
N ASP A 140 -13.51 17.50 -3.24
CA ASP A 140 -14.65 17.44 -2.33
C ASP A 140 -14.96 16.03 -1.79
N THR A 141 -14.41 14.98 -2.41
CA THR A 141 -14.70 13.58 -2.04
C THR A 141 -13.51 12.82 -1.44
N LEU A 142 -12.28 13.32 -1.62
CA LEU A 142 -11.06 12.68 -1.12
C LEU A 142 -11.10 12.43 0.40
N GLY A 143 -11.60 13.39 1.17
CA GLY A 143 -11.72 13.25 2.62
C GLY A 143 -12.59 12.05 3.01
N LYS A 144 -13.73 11.87 2.34
CA LYS A 144 -14.63 10.73 2.57
C LYS A 144 -14.01 9.40 2.11
N GLN A 145 -13.31 9.41 0.97
CA GLN A 145 -12.68 8.21 0.40
C GLN A 145 -11.67 7.57 1.36
N TYR A 146 -10.86 8.39 2.04
CA TYR A 146 -9.81 7.91 2.95
C TYR A 146 -10.12 8.11 4.44
N ALA A 147 -11.38 8.45 4.77
CA ALA A 147 -11.83 8.77 6.13
C ALA A 147 -10.98 9.87 6.82
N TRP A 148 -10.55 10.87 6.06
CA TRP A 148 -9.87 12.06 6.55
C TRP A 148 -10.88 13.16 6.87
N LYS A 149 -10.62 13.93 7.93
CA LYS A 149 -11.37 15.15 8.20
C LYS A 149 -10.84 16.29 7.32
N THR A 150 -11.72 17.10 6.76
CA THR A 150 -11.33 18.16 5.83
C THR A 150 -11.54 19.54 6.43
N ALA A 151 -10.58 20.44 6.25
CA ALA A 151 -10.68 21.85 6.60
C ALA A 151 -10.08 22.70 5.48
N ALA A 152 -10.59 23.90 5.26
CA ALA A 152 -10.07 24.82 4.25
C ALA A 152 -9.95 26.24 4.81
N THR A 153 -8.90 26.97 4.42
CA THR A 153 -8.70 28.37 4.84
C THR A 153 -9.47 29.36 3.96
N ALA A 154 -10.05 28.89 2.85
CA ALA A 154 -10.92 29.64 1.95
C ALA A 154 -12.19 28.82 1.66
N PRO A 155 -13.28 29.46 1.14
CA PRO A 155 -14.47 28.71 0.72
C PRO A 155 -14.10 27.56 -0.23
N LEU A 156 -14.61 26.36 0.03
CA LEU A 156 -14.22 25.15 -0.72
C LEU A 156 -14.40 25.30 -2.24
N ASN A 157 -15.44 26.00 -2.69
CA ASN A 157 -15.64 26.27 -4.12
C ASN A 157 -14.50 27.10 -4.74
N THR A 158 -13.90 28.03 -3.99
CA THR A 158 -12.73 28.81 -4.44
C THR A 158 -11.53 27.89 -4.61
N VAL A 159 -11.28 27.00 -3.63
CA VAL A 159 -10.19 26.03 -3.72
C VAL A 159 -10.36 25.08 -4.91
N ILE A 160 -11.55 24.50 -5.06
CA ILE A 160 -11.88 23.61 -6.18
C ILE A 160 -11.70 24.35 -7.51
N SER A 161 -12.12 25.62 -7.58
CA SER A 161 -11.93 26.46 -8.77
C SER A 161 -10.45 26.66 -9.11
N LEU A 162 -9.58 26.91 -8.13
CA LEU A 162 -8.13 27.03 -8.38
C LEU A 162 -7.57 25.73 -8.96
N PHE A 163 -7.95 24.59 -8.36
CA PHE A 163 -7.46 23.27 -8.78
C PHE A 163 -7.95 22.87 -10.17
N VAL A 164 -9.24 23.05 -10.48
CA VAL A 164 -9.83 22.69 -11.79
C VAL A 164 -9.35 23.60 -12.92
N ASN A 165 -8.86 24.80 -12.60
CA ASN A 165 -8.19 25.70 -13.55
C ASN A 165 -6.67 25.45 -13.63
N ASN A 166 -6.18 24.33 -13.12
CA ASN A 166 -4.78 23.88 -13.20
C ASN A 166 -3.78 24.91 -12.70
N ARG A 167 -4.16 25.68 -11.67
CA ARG A 167 -3.27 26.66 -11.05
C ARG A 167 -2.14 25.92 -10.33
N PRO A 168 -0.90 26.46 -10.32
CA PRO A 168 0.22 25.84 -9.64
C PRO A 168 -0.15 25.45 -8.20
N THR A 169 -0.11 24.15 -7.91
CA THR A 169 -0.58 23.60 -6.64
C THR A 169 0.56 22.85 -5.95
N ALA A 170 0.87 23.26 -4.72
CA ALA A 170 1.75 22.49 -3.85
C ALA A 170 0.94 21.40 -3.14
N LEU A 171 1.47 20.18 -3.11
CA LEU A 171 0.90 19.07 -2.35
C LEU A 171 1.88 18.67 -1.24
N LEU A 172 1.52 18.95 0.01
CA LEU A 172 2.28 18.53 1.19
C LEU A 172 1.77 17.18 1.69
N LEU A 173 2.66 16.21 1.81
CA LEU A 173 2.40 14.86 2.33
C LEU A 173 3.39 14.52 3.46
N ASP A 174 3.25 15.18 4.60
CA ASP A 174 4.11 15.00 5.79
C ASP A 174 3.72 13.76 6.64
N VAL A 175 2.82 12.94 6.11
CA VAL A 175 2.40 11.63 6.62
C VAL A 175 2.44 10.57 5.52
N LYS A 176 2.55 9.31 5.91
CA LYS A 176 2.53 8.16 4.99
C LYS A 176 1.28 7.33 5.24
N ALA A 177 0.31 7.41 4.33
CA ALA A 177 -0.94 6.64 4.38
C ALA A 177 -1.26 6.07 2.99
N GLU A 178 -2.22 5.13 2.91
CA GLU A 178 -2.71 4.61 1.63
C GLU A 178 -3.11 5.73 0.65
N GLY A 179 -3.85 6.73 1.15
CA GLY A 179 -4.26 7.86 0.33
C GLY A 179 -3.11 8.78 -0.11
N THR A 180 -2.06 8.96 0.69
CA THR A 180 -0.92 9.79 0.27
C THR A 180 -0.08 9.10 -0.81
N ILE A 181 0.09 7.78 -0.71
CA ILE A 181 0.73 6.96 -1.76
C ILE A 181 -0.04 7.08 -3.07
N TRP A 182 -1.39 7.00 -3.02
CA TRP A 182 -2.23 7.17 -4.20
C TRP A 182 -2.10 8.57 -4.80
N LEU A 183 -2.09 9.62 -3.98
CA LEU A 183 -1.89 11.00 -4.45
C LEU A 183 -0.51 11.19 -5.10
N GLU A 184 0.56 10.66 -4.51
CA GLU A 184 1.91 10.71 -5.12
C GLU A 184 1.91 10.10 -6.52
N LYS A 185 1.27 8.94 -6.68
CA LYS A 185 1.24 8.19 -7.94
C LYS A 185 0.34 8.82 -9.00
N THR A 186 -0.74 9.47 -8.60
CA THR A 186 -1.80 9.96 -9.51
C THR A 186 -1.81 11.48 -9.66
N LYS A 187 -0.72 12.15 -9.25
CA LYS A 187 -0.66 13.61 -9.27
C LYS A 187 -0.83 14.17 -10.69
N PRO A 188 -1.68 15.21 -10.86
CA PRO A 188 -1.69 15.99 -12.10
C PRO A 188 -0.35 16.71 -12.33
N ASP A 189 -0.05 17.05 -13.58
CA ASP A 189 1.22 17.67 -13.98
C ASP A 189 1.47 19.04 -13.32
N PHE A 190 0.41 19.79 -13.02
CA PHE A 190 0.49 21.10 -12.36
C PHE A 190 0.62 21.01 -10.82
N VAL A 191 0.71 19.78 -10.28
CA VAL A 191 0.88 19.52 -8.85
C VAL A 191 2.32 19.09 -8.55
N THR A 192 2.96 19.82 -7.64
CA THR A 192 4.30 19.52 -7.14
C THR A 192 4.21 18.98 -5.72
N VAL A 193 4.80 17.80 -5.49
CA VAL A 193 4.77 17.11 -4.19
C VAL A 193 5.93 17.57 -3.32
N PHE A 194 5.65 17.78 -2.04
CA PHE A 194 6.60 18.10 -0.99
C PHE A 194 6.31 17.26 0.25
N TYR A 195 7.33 17.01 1.05
CA TYR A 195 7.24 16.21 2.28
C TYR A 195 7.49 17.04 3.54
N ASN A 196 7.98 18.27 3.37
CA ASN A 196 8.17 19.23 4.44
C ASN A 196 7.65 20.59 3.98
N ILE A 197 6.90 21.27 4.85
CA ILE A 197 6.37 22.60 4.57
C ILE A 197 7.47 23.63 4.28
N ASN A 198 8.66 23.46 4.89
CA ASN A 198 9.78 24.39 4.73
C ASN A 198 10.45 24.29 3.35
N ASP A 199 10.22 23.19 2.62
CA ASP A 199 10.77 22.99 1.28
C ASP A 199 9.88 23.60 0.19
N ILE A 200 8.69 24.12 0.56
CA ILE A 200 7.73 24.66 -0.38
C ILE A 200 8.01 26.15 -0.62
N PRO A 201 8.42 26.57 -1.84
CA PRO A 201 8.48 27.98 -2.21
C PRO A 201 7.05 28.50 -2.44
N LEU A 202 6.33 28.80 -1.36
CA LEU A 202 4.90 29.13 -1.34
C LEU A 202 4.51 30.25 -2.33
N GLU A 203 5.41 31.18 -2.61
CA GLU A 203 5.23 32.26 -3.58
C GLU A 203 5.07 31.79 -5.04
N GLN A 204 5.44 30.55 -5.35
CA GLN A 204 5.31 29.95 -6.69
C GLN A 204 3.96 29.23 -6.88
N PHE A 205 3.14 29.12 -5.83
CA PHE A 205 1.91 28.35 -5.83
C PHE A 205 0.70 29.22 -5.51
N ASP A 206 -0.44 28.90 -6.12
CA ASP A 206 -1.71 29.56 -5.83
C ASP A 206 -2.57 28.77 -4.83
N LEU A 207 -2.25 27.50 -4.61
CA LEU A 207 -2.97 26.57 -3.75
C LEU A 207 -2.00 25.64 -3.02
N LEU A 208 -2.24 25.42 -1.73
CA LEU A 208 -1.63 24.33 -0.96
C LEU A 208 -2.70 23.28 -0.65
N ILE A 209 -2.47 22.04 -1.04
CA ILE A 209 -3.19 20.88 -0.53
C ILE A 209 -2.27 20.19 0.48
N ALA A 210 -2.73 19.96 1.70
CA ALA A 210 -1.93 19.36 2.75
C ALA A 210 -2.64 18.14 3.34
N VAL A 211 -2.08 16.94 3.19
CA VAL A 211 -2.48 15.77 3.96
C VAL A 211 -1.57 15.69 5.18
N THR A 212 -2.06 16.12 6.33
CA THR A 212 -1.22 16.45 7.49
C THR A 212 -1.96 16.35 8.82
N PHE A 213 -1.22 16.17 9.91
CA PHE A 213 -1.72 16.30 11.28
C PHE A 213 -1.59 17.73 11.85
N ARG A 214 -1.10 18.68 11.05
CA ARG A 214 -0.84 20.07 11.46
C ARG A 214 -1.82 21.06 10.84
N LYS A 215 -1.95 22.22 11.48
CA LYS A 215 -2.64 23.39 10.92
C LYS A 215 -1.60 24.37 10.40
N TYR A 216 -1.70 24.69 9.12
CA TYR A 216 -0.82 25.66 8.45
C TYR A 216 -1.57 26.95 8.15
N ALA A 217 -1.02 28.05 8.64
CA ALA A 217 -1.46 29.40 8.31
C ALA A 217 -0.46 30.01 7.33
N VAL A 218 -0.73 29.88 6.04
CA VAL A 218 0.08 30.46 4.96
C VAL A 218 -0.73 31.49 4.17
N ALA A 219 -0.06 32.31 3.36
CA ALA A 219 -0.70 33.41 2.63
C ALA A 219 -1.66 32.96 1.52
N ILE A 220 -1.46 31.74 1.00
CA ILE A 220 -2.27 31.16 -0.07
C ILE A 220 -3.41 30.29 0.51
N PRO A 221 -4.51 30.10 -0.24
CA PRO A 221 -5.56 29.14 0.14
C PRO A 221 -4.97 27.75 0.43
N VAL A 222 -5.47 27.12 1.50
CA VAL A 222 -5.05 25.78 1.92
C VAL A 222 -6.28 24.89 2.03
N LEU A 223 -6.14 23.66 1.53
CA LEU A 223 -7.05 22.56 1.80
C LEU A 223 -6.32 21.49 2.61
N HIS A 224 -6.73 21.35 3.86
CA HIS A 224 -6.23 20.34 4.77
C HIS A 224 -7.09 19.08 4.70
N TYR A 225 -6.41 17.94 4.58
CA TYR A 225 -6.95 16.63 4.92
C TYR A 225 -6.20 16.11 6.15
N HIS A 226 -6.94 15.85 7.21
CA HIS A 226 -6.43 15.38 8.48
C HIS A 226 -6.72 13.89 8.64
N PRO A 227 -5.74 13.00 8.36
CA PRO A 227 -5.85 11.62 8.79
C PRO A 227 -5.86 11.55 10.32
N ALA A 228 -6.51 10.51 10.86
CA ALA A 228 -6.46 10.20 12.28
C ALA A 228 -5.05 9.72 12.63
N ALA A 229 -4.20 10.62 13.13
CA ALA A 229 -2.77 10.41 13.30
C ALA A 229 -2.23 10.76 14.69
N LEU A 230 -2.98 11.48 15.52
CA LEU A 230 -2.49 11.95 16.82
C LEU A 230 -3.06 11.12 17.97
N HIS A 231 -2.18 10.64 18.83
CA HIS A 231 -2.53 9.97 20.08
C HIS A 231 -2.21 10.89 21.25
N ILE A 232 -3.21 11.17 22.09
CA ILE A 232 -3.06 12.04 23.25
C ILE A 232 -3.03 11.21 24.51
N GLY A 233 -1.90 11.22 25.22
CA GLY A 233 -1.79 10.64 26.54
C GLY A 233 -2.06 11.68 27.63
N MET A 234 -2.90 11.33 28.60
CA MET A 234 -3.44 12.28 29.57
C MET A 234 -3.37 11.77 31.00
N GLY A 235 -3.15 12.69 31.94
CA GLY A 235 -3.31 12.46 33.38
C GLY A 235 -3.99 13.67 34.02
N CYS A 236 -4.80 13.48 35.07
CA CYS A 236 -5.52 14.59 35.69
C CYS A 236 -5.84 14.36 37.18
N SER A 237 -6.13 15.45 37.90
CA SER A 237 -6.88 15.41 39.16
C SER A 237 -8.26 14.78 38.92
N ARG A 238 -8.80 14.05 39.91
CA ARG A 238 -10.15 13.47 39.83
C ARG A 238 -11.23 14.55 39.65
N ASP A 239 -12.26 14.17 38.90
CA ASP A 239 -13.46 14.97 38.65
C ASP A 239 -13.17 16.32 38.00
N ILE A 240 -12.12 16.41 37.17
CA ILE A 240 -11.84 17.64 36.41
C ILE A 240 -13.03 17.98 35.52
N GLU A 241 -13.34 19.26 35.35
CA GLU A 241 -14.50 19.69 34.58
C GLU A 241 -14.26 19.42 33.09
N ALA A 242 -15.17 18.67 32.44
CA ALA A 242 -15.02 18.21 31.06
C ALA A 242 -14.84 19.38 30.07
N ASP A 243 -15.64 20.44 30.19
CA ASP A 243 -15.57 21.61 29.32
C ASP A 243 -14.24 22.35 29.48
N LEU A 244 -13.74 22.49 30.72
CA LEU A 244 -12.45 23.15 30.98
C LEU A 244 -11.27 22.31 30.47
N LEU A 245 -11.37 20.99 30.59
CA LEU A 245 -10.36 20.08 30.05
C LEU A 245 -10.30 20.19 28.52
N GLU A 246 -11.45 20.13 27.84
CA GLU A 246 -11.51 20.21 26.39
C GLU A 246 -10.93 21.52 25.85
N VAL A 247 -11.35 22.66 26.43
CA VAL A 247 -10.81 23.98 26.06
C VAL A 247 -9.29 23.98 26.21
N SER A 248 -8.78 23.46 27.32
CA SER A 248 -7.35 23.40 27.57
C SER A 248 -6.59 22.49 26.60
N VAL A 249 -7.18 21.36 26.19
CA VAL A 249 -6.58 20.45 25.20
C VAL A 249 -6.55 21.12 23.82
N LEU A 250 -7.65 21.76 23.41
CA LEU A 250 -7.71 22.47 22.12
C LEU A 250 -6.69 23.61 22.05
N GLU A 251 -6.55 24.39 23.12
CA GLU A 251 -5.54 25.45 23.22
C GLU A 251 -4.12 24.90 23.08
N GLN A 252 -3.82 23.75 23.71
CA GLN A 252 -2.51 23.11 23.59
C GLN A 252 -2.22 22.61 22.18
N LEU A 253 -3.17 21.92 21.55
CA LEU A 253 -3.02 21.48 20.16
C LEU A 253 -2.78 22.69 19.25
N GLN A 254 -3.55 23.77 19.43
CA GLN A 254 -3.40 24.99 18.66
C GLN A 254 -2.02 25.66 18.86
N GLN A 255 -1.54 25.77 20.10
CA GLN A 255 -0.21 26.33 20.40
C GLN A 255 0.92 25.56 19.73
N GLN A 256 0.76 24.24 19.57
CA GLN A 256 1.74 23.35 18.93
C GLN A 256 1.51 23.19 17.41
N GLY A 257 0.53 23.92 16.85
CA GLY A 257 0.16 23.84 15.44
C GLY A 257 -0.42 22.50 15.02
N LEU A 258 -1.00 21.74 15.95
CA LEU A 258 -1.62 20.43 15.72
C LEU A 258 -3.12 20.57 15.45
N ALA A 259 -3.65 19.72 14.56
CA ALA A 259 -5.06 19.70 14.23
C ALA A 259 -5.84 18.79 15.19
N ALA A 260 -6.85 19.33 15.89
CA ALA A 260 -7.78 18.53 16.70
C ALA A 260 -8.52 17.48 15.85
N GLU A 261 -8.71 17.79 14.57
CA GLU A 261 -9.30 16.93 13.57
C GLU A 261 -8.48 15.65 13.35
N ALA A 262 -7.15 15.71 13.52
CA ALA A 262 -6.23 14.58 13.36
C ALA A 262 -6.13 13.68 14.59
N VAL A 263 -6.84 13.98 15.69
CA VAL A 263 -6.80 13.16 16.91
C VAL A 263 -7.49 11.81 16.67
N LYS A 264 -6.73 10.75 16.88
CA LYS A 264 -7.14 9.34 16.73
C LYS A 264 -7.59 8.70 18.02
N SER A 265 -6.95 9.00 19.15
CA SER A 265 -7.35 8.47 20.45
C SER A 265 -6.88 9.33 21.61
N ILE A 266 -7.55 9.15 22.75
CA ILE A 266 -7.04 9.57 24.06
C ILE A 266 -6.65 8.34 24.89
N ALA A 267 -5.64 8.46 25.73
CA ALA A 267 -5.14 7.37 26.55
C ALA A 267 -4.78 7.82 27.97
N SER A 268 -4.91 6.93 28.95
CA SER A 268 -4.50 7.18 30.34
C SER A 268 -4.14 5.88 31.07
N ILE A 269 -3.98 5.96 32.39
CA ILE A 269 -3.80 4.81 33.29
C ILE A 269 -5.16 4.16 33.63
N ASP A 270 -5.19 2.85 33.86
CA ASP A 270 -6.38 2.03 34.17
C ASP A 270 -7.22 2.53 35.35
N ILE A 271 -6.59 3.07 36.40
CA ILE A 271 -7.31 3.68 37.50
C ILE A 271 -8.21 4.84 37.03
N LYS A 272 -7.94 5.44 35.86
CA LYS A 272 -8.71 6.51 35.23
C LYS A 272 -9.75 6.05 34.21
N HIS A 273 -10.05 4.75 34.10
CA HIS A 273 -11.06 4.24 33.17
C HIS A 273 -12.46 4.86 33.34
N ASP A 274 -12.78 5.32 34.55
CA ASP A 274 -14.07 5.92 34.93
C ASP A 274 -14.04 7.46 35.00
N GLU A 275 -12.97 8.11 34.54
CA GLU A 275 -12.87 9.57 34.58
C GLU A 275 -13.84 10.22 33.59
N LYS A 276 -14.90 10.82 34.13
CA LYS A 276 -16.01 11.40 33.35
C LYS A 276 -15.55 12.42 32.32
N ALA A 277 -14.53 13.21 32.62
CA ALA A 277 -14.00 14.20 31.69
C ALA A 277 -13.34 13.57 30.45
N PHE A 278 -12.62 12.46 30.62
CA PHE A 278 -12.00 11.74 29.51
C PHE A 278 -13.06 11.05 28.65
N ILE A 279 -14.03 10.37 29.29
CA ILE A 279 -15.13 9.72 28.58
C ILE A 279 -15.94 10.75 27.79
N ALA A 280 -16.31 11.89 28.40
CA ALA A 280 -17.05 12.94 27.73
C ALA A 280 -16.27 13.54 26.54
N LEU A 281 -14.96 13.72 26.67
CA LEU A 281 -14.10 14.20 25.59
C LEU A 281 -14.03 13.20 24.43
N ALA A 282 -13.79 11.91 24.74
CA ALA A 282 -13.76 10.83 23.76
C ALA A 282 -15.10 10.69 23.00
N ASP A 283 -16.22 10.72 23.73
CA ASP A 283 -17.55 10.65 23.14
C ASP A 283 -17.82 11.87 22.26
N LYS A 284 -17.50 13.08 22.73
CA LYS A 284 -17.71 14.31 21.95
C LYS A 284 -16.89 14.30 20.65
N TRP A 285 -15.65 13.81 20.70
CA TRP A 285 -14.76 13.76 19.54
C TRP A 285 -14.94 12.50 18.68
N GLN A 286 -15.76 11.55 19.14
CA GLN A 286 -16.02 10.26 18.52
C GLN A 286 -14.73 9.46 18.29
N ILE A 287 -13.88 9.41 19.32
CA ILE A 287 -12.60 8.70 19.32
C ILE A 287 -12.51 7.72 20.49
N PRO A 288 -11.74 6.63 20.37
CA PRO A 288 -11.53 5.69 21.47
C PRO A 288 -10.77 6.31 22.65
N PHE A 289 -11.16 5.89 23.85
CA PHE A 289 -10.40 6.10 25.10
C PHE A 289 -9.78 4.79 25.55
N TYR A 290 -8.46 4.76 25.62
CA TYR A 290 -7.69 3.60 26.09
C TYR A 290 -7.15 3.82 27.49
N THR A 291 -7.02 2.73 28.24
CA THR A 291 -6.34 2.74 29.52
C THR A 291 -5.34 1.61 29.64
N TYR A 292 -4.21 1.89 30.28
CA TYR A 292 -3.10 0.94 30.44
C TYR A 292 -2.77 0.71 31.91
N THR A 293 -2.29 -0.49 32.21
CA THR A 293 -1.84 -0.83 33.57
C THR A 293 -0.55 -0.08 33.90
N ALA A 294 -0.29 0.12 35.20
CA ALA A 294 0.97 0.72 35.66
C ALA A 294 2.21 -0.05 35.17
N ALA A 295 2.12 -1.39 35.08
CA ALA A 295 3.19 -2.24 34.57
C ALA A 295 3.52 -1.91 33.11
N ALA A 296 2.51 -1.88 32.23
CA ALA A 296 2.69 -1.54 30.81
C ALA A 296 3.26 -0.13 30.63
N LEU A 297 2.79 0.85 31.43
CA LEU A 297 3.30 2.22 31.35
C LEU A 297 4.77 2.35 31.77
N ASN A 298 5.29 1.45 32.62
CA ASN A 298 6.68 1.45 33.05
C ASN A 298 7.63 0.72 32.10
N GLU A 299 7.14 0.00 31.10
CA GLU A 299 7.97 -0.59 30.03
C GLU A 299 8.53 0.49 29.09
N CYS A 300 7.89 1.66 29.05
CA CYS A 300 8.29 2.81 28.26
C CYS A 300 9.32 3.67 29.01
N GLU A 301 10.46 3.96 28.38
CA GLU A 301 11.37 5.00 28.83
C GLU A 301 10.81 6.36 28.45
N VAL A 302 10.54 7.20 29.45
CA VAL A 302 9.86 8.49 29.27
C VAL A 302 10.83 9.66 29.45
N PRO A 303 10.72 10.74 28.67
CA PRO A 303 11.65 11.87 28.75
C PRO A 303 11.49 12.69 30.03
N ASN A 304 10.28 12.78 30.59
CA ASN A 304 9.98 13.61 31.76
C ASN A 304 9.36 12.80 32.93
N PRO A 305 10.16 11.93 33.59
CA PRO A 305 9.70 11.17 34.74
C PRO A 305 9.29 12.11 35.90
N SER A 306 8.23 11.74 36.60
CA SER A 306 7.63 12.57 37.66
C SER A 306 7.68 11.85 39.00
N PRO A 307 8.53 12.29 39.96
CA PRO A 307 8.62 11.70 41.30
C PRO A 307 7.27 11.63 42.02
N VAL A 308 6.43 12.65 41.87
CA VAL A 308 5.08 12.71 42.48
C VAL A 308 4.13 11.64 41.91
N VAL A 309 4.30 11.28 40.64
CA VAL A 309 3.46 10.25 40.00
C VAL A 309 4.01 8.87 40.36
N LYS A 310 5.33 8.73 40.42
CA LYS A 310 5.99 7.50 40.87
C LYS A 310 5.61 7.15 42.31
N ASP A 311 5.60 8.11 43.21
CA ASP A 311 5.19 7.92 44.61
C ASP A 311 3.71 7.50 44.73
N LYS A 312 2.81 8.09 43.92
CA LYS A 312 1.36 7.88 44.06
C LYS A 312 0.80 6.71 43.27
N LEU A 313 1.32 6.47 42.07
CA LEU A 313 0.75 5.53 41.09
C LEU A 313 1.76 4.47 40.65
N ASP A 314 2.97 4.50 41.18
CA ASP A 314 4.10 3.64 40.79
C ASP A 314 4.49 3.74 39.31
N VAL A 315 4.16 4.86 38.64
CA VAL A 315 4.47 5.09 37.22
C VAL A 315 5.36 6.33 37.03
N TYR A 316 6.32 6.27 36.12
CA TYR A 316 7.22 7.41 35.84
C TYR A 316 6.48 8.58 35.16
N SER A 317 5.64 8.31 34.17
CA SER A 317 4.82 9.34 33.51
C SER A 317 3.56 8.70 32.94
N VAL A 318 2.37 9.19 33.31
CA VAL A 318 1.11 8.67 32.73
C VAL A 318 0.91 9.18 31.31
N SER A 319 1.03 10.49 31.09
CA SER A 319 0.74 11.10 29.79
C SER A 319 1.71 10.66 28.70
N GLU A 320 3.01 10.67 28.93
CA GLU A 320 3.99 10.26 27.91
C GLU A 320 3.89 8.78 27.59
N ALA A 321 3.91 7.91 28.61
CA ALA A 321 3.85 6.46 28.39
C ALA A 321 2.52 6.01 27.74
N SER A 322 1.39 6.62 28.10
CA SER A 322 0.11 6.28 27.47
C SER A 322 0.01 6.80 26.02
N ALA A 323 0.61 7.95 25.71
CA ALA A 323 0.74 8.42 24.32
C ALA A 323 1.62 7.47 23.48
N HIS A 324 2.75 7.03 24.04
CA HIS A 324 3.66 6.06 23.43
C HIS A 324 2.95 4.72 23.15
N LEU A 325 2.35 4.10 24.16
CA LEU A 325 1.68 2.80 24.01
C LEU A 325 0.51 2.83 23.03
N SER A 326 -0.23 3.93 22.98
CA SER A 326 -1.38 4.05 22.07
C SER A 326 -0.97 4.36 20.64
N SER A 327 0.13 5.07 20.42
CA SER A 327 0.66 5.39 19.09
C SER A 327 1.58 4.32 18.50
N GLY A 328 2.18 3.48 19.34
CA GLY A 328 3.27 2.58 18.94
C GLY A 328 4.54 3.32 18.54
N ASN A 329 4.69 4.58 18.93
CA ASN A 329 5.80 5.44 18.53
C ASN A 329 6.67 5.82 19.74
N ASP A 330 7.99 5.82 19.53
CA ASP A 330 8.99 6.19 20.54
C ASP A 330 9.22 7.71 20.63
N GLY A 331 8.64 8.50 19.71
CA GLY A 331 8.74 9.95 19.69
C GLY A 331 7.49 10.69 20.18
N TRP A 332 7.69 11.84 20.81
CA TRP A 332 6.61 12.77 21.19
C TRP A 332 6.68 14.04 20.35
N LEU A 333 5.55 14.38 19.71
CA LEU A 333 5.36 15.70 19.09
C LEU A 333 5.23 16.78 20.16
N VAL A 334 4.67 16.42 21.31
CA VAL A 334 4.52 17.27 22.48
C VAL A 334 4.87 16.44 23.71
N GLU A 335 6.03 16.72 24.29
CA GLU A 335 6.40 16.19 25.61
C GLU A 335 5.46 16.72 26.70
N LYS A 336 5.49 16.10 27.88
CA LYS A 336 4.57 16.39 28.98
C LYS A 336 4.43 17.87 29.33
N GLN A 337 3.25 18.42 29.07
CA GLN A 337 2.82 19.73 29.55
C GLN A 337 2.00 19.58 30.83
N LYS A 338 2.27 20.41 31.85
CA LYS A 338 1.51 20.47 33.12
C LYS A 338 0.65 21.72 33.11
N ILE A 339 -0.67 21.56 33.19
CA ILE A 339 -1.61 22.66 33.00
C ILE A 339 -2.58 22.72 34.18
N THR A 340 -2.93 23.94 34.59
CA THR A 340 -3.94 24.20 35.62
C THR A 340 -5.12 24.89 34.94
N VAL A 341 -6.31 24.30 35.02
CA VAL A 341 -7.54 24.91 34.51
C VAL A 341 -8.05 25.98 35.46
N SER A 342 -9.01 26.81 35.02
CA SER A 342 -9.55 27.92 35.82
C SER A 342 -10.16 27.52 37.16
N SER A 343 -10.58 26.26 37.34
CA SER A 343 -11.04 25.70 38.63
C SER A 343 -9.91 25.41 39.63
N GLY A 344 -8.64 25.55 39.21
CA GLY A 344 -7.46 25.22 40.01
C GLY A 344 -7.04 23.73 39.93
N LYS A 345 -7.84 22.88 39.26
CA LYS A 345 -7.49 21.48 39.00
C LYS A 345 -6.39 21.38 37.94
N LYS A 346 -5.62 20.29 38.01
CA LYS A 346 -4.44 20.09 37.16
C LYS A 346 -4.64 18.90 36.24
N HIS A 347 -4.10 19.01 35.02
CA HIS A 347 -3.94 17.91 34.10
C HIS A 347 -2.58 17.97 33.42
N THR A 348 -2.20 16.85 32.82
CA THR A 348 -1.00 16.70 32.01
C THR A 348 -1.35 16.08 30.68
N ILE A 349 -0.72 16.59 29.63
CA ILE A 349 -0.90 16.13 28.25
C ILE A 349 0.44 15.83 27.61
N ALA A 350 0.51 14.77 26.82
CA ALA A 350 1.57 14.51 25.86
C ALA A 350 0.93 14.03 24.55
N VAL A 351 1.55 14.30 23.41
CA VAL A 351 1.03 13.93 22.10
C VAL A 351 2.10 13.20 21.30
N ALA A 352 1.74 12.05 20.75
CA ALA A 352 2.58 11.25 19.87
C ALA A 352 1.90 11.06 18.50
N LEU A 353 2.70 10.92 17.46
CA LEU A 353 2.24 10.58 16.11
C LEU A 353 2.07 9.05 16.01
N ASP A 354 1.00 8.59 15.38
CA ASP A 354 0.81 7.18 15.05
C ASP A 354 2.01 6.67 14.22
N ALA A 355 2.72 5.66 14.73
CA ALA A 355 3.91 5.11 14.09
C ALA A 355 3.63 4.61 12.67
N ALA A 356 2.41 4.14 12.40
CA ALA A 356 2.03 3.66 11.07
C ALA A 356 1.88 4.79 10.04
N LEU A 357 1.70 6.03 10.49
CA LEU A 357 1.52 7.21 9.63
C LEU A 357 2.76 8.10 9.58
N GLU A 358 3.77 7.81 10.39
CA GLU A 358 5.02 8.55 10.38
C GLU A 358 5.73 8.36 9.04
N ARG A 359 6.05 9.48 8.40
CA ARG A 359 6.85 9.48 7.17
C ARG A 359 8.32 9.33 7.55
N ARG A 360 8.75 8.08 7.76
CA ARG A 360 10.16 7.72 7.99
C ARG A 360 10.88 7.46 6.67
N ALA A 361 12.16 7.83 6.60
CA ALA A 361 13.05 7.29 5.58
C ALA A 361 13.15 5.78 5.74
N GLN A 362 13.29 5.06 4.63
CA GLN A 362 13.45 3.62 4.66
C GLN A 362 14.38 3.16 3.54
N VAL A 363 15.19 2.13 3.85
CA VAL A 363 16.01 1.42 2.86
C VAL A 363 15.29 0.13 2.44
N ALA A 364 14.88 0.07 1.18
CA ALA A 364 14.34 -1.14 0.57
C ALA A 364 15.47 -1.91 -0.12
N ILE A 365 15.80 -3.10 0.37
CA ILE A 365 16.70 -4.03 -0.32
C ILE A 365 15.87 -4.87 -1.27
N VAL A 366 15.96 -4.57 -2.57
CA VAL A 366 15.05 -5.12 -3.58
C VAL A 366 15.77 -6.14 -4.46
N GLY A 367 15.19 -7.34 -4.57
CA GLY A 367 15.57 -8.33 -5.57
C GLY A 367 15.19 -7.87 -6.97
N ALA A 368 16.18 -7.56 -7.79
CA ALA A 368 16.03 -7.10 -9.17
C ALA A 368 15.54 -8.20 -10.12
N GLY A 369 15.61 -9.46 -9.70
CA GLY A 369 15.41 -10.59 -10.59
C GLY A 369 16.67 -10.97 -11.38
N PRO A 370 16.55 -11.91 -12.33
CA PRO A 370 17.68 -12.52 -13.04
C PRO A 370 18.31 -11.64 -14.12
N GLY A 371 17.62 -10.60 -14.58
CA GLY A 371 18.08 -9.74 -15.67
C GLY A 371 16.95 -8.96 -16.33
N ASP A 372 15.95 -9.65 -16.88
CA ASP A 372 14.82 -8.99 -17.55
C ASP A 372 14.07 -8.04 -16.57
N PRO A 373 13.94 -6.73 -16.88
CA PRO A 373 13.18 -5.79 -16.06
C PRO A 373 11.72 -6.16 -15.84
N ALA A 374 11.13 -7.04 -16.65
CA ALA A 374 9.77 -7.55 -16.45
C ALA A 374 9.68 -8.64 -15.36
N LEU A 375 10.82 -9.18 -14.92
CA LEU A 375 10.91 -10.22 -13.89
C LEU A 375 11.19 -9.66 -12.48
N VAL A 376 11.26 -8.33 -12.34
CA VAL A 376 11.18 -7.71 -11.01
C VAL A 376 9.77 -7.91 -10.46
N ALA A 377 9.65 -8.17 -9.16
CA ALA A 377 8.34 -8.26 -8.52
C ALA A 377 7.58 -6.93 -8.64
N VAL A 378 6.24 -6.96 -8.71
CA VAL A 378 5.40 -5.75 -8.79
C VAL A 378 5.77 -4.75 -7.70
N ARG A 379 5.92 -5.22 -6.45
CA ARG A 379 6.37 -4.41 -5.32
C ARG A 379 7.76 -3.79 -5.54
N GLY A 380 8.69 -4.52 -6.15
CA GLY A 380 10.02 -4.01 -6.47
C GLY A 380 9.97 -2.89 -7.50
N LYS A 381 9.14 -3.04 -8.54
CA LYS A 381 8.89 -1.99 -9.53
C LYS A 381 8.29 -0.73 -8.91
N GLU A 382 7.24 -0.87 -8.09
CA GLU A 382 6.58 0.27 -7.41
C GLU A 382 7.54 1.07 -6.53
N LEU A 383 8.50 0.39 -5.89
CA LEU A 383 9.53 1.04 -5.09
C LEU A 383 10.56 1.77 -5.96
N LEU A 384 10.96 1.19 -7.11
CA LEU A 384 11.84 1.87 -8.06
C LEU A 384 11.18 3.13 -8.64
N GLU A 385 9.87 3.08 -8.90
CA GLU A 385 9.08 4.24 -9.38
C GLU A 385 8.96 5.34 -8.32
N SER A 386 8.98 4.99 -7.04
CA SER A 386 8.81 5.94 -5.93
C SER A 386 10.13 6.46 -5.33
N ALA A 387 11.25 5.75 -5.55
CA ALA A 387 12.51 5.98 -4.87
C ALA A 387 13.11 7.37 -5.16
N ASP A 388 13.72 7.98 -4.15
CA ASP A 388 14.52 9.20 -4.29
C ASP A 388 16.00 8.87 -4.55
N LEU A 389 16.46 7.70 -4.08
CA LEU A 389 17.79 7.14 -4.36
C LEU A 389 17.65 5.69 -4.82
N ILE A 390 18.21 5.36 -5.98
CA ILE A 390 18.38 3.98 -6.45
C ILE A 390 19.88 3.69 -6.52
N LEU A 391 20.33 2.82 -5.63
CA LEU A 391 21.70 2.33 -5.61
C LEU A 391 21.72 0.88 -6.12
N TYR A 392 22.19 0.66 -7.35
CA TYR A 392 22.15 -0.65 -8.00
C TYR A 392 23.54 -1.29 -8.14
N ALA A 393 23.61 -2.60 -7.98
CA ALA A 393 24.83 -3.37 -8.18
C ALA A 393 25.12 -3.58 -9.68
N GLY A 394 25.64 -2.57 -10.37
CA GLY A 394 25.80 -2.57 -11.83
C GLY A 394 26.75 -3.60 -12.43
N SER A 395 27.44 -4.39 -11.60
CA SER A 395 28.18 -5.58 -12.04
C SER A 395 27.27 -6.78 -12.36
N LEU A 396 26.05 -6.81 -11.81
CA LEU A 396 25.11 -7.94 -11.85
C LEU A 396 23.66 -7.54 -12.15
N VAL A 397 23.33 -6.24 -12.09
CA VAL A 397 22.00 -5.70 -12.36
C VAL A 397 22.07 -4.87 -13.64
N PRO A 398 21.22 -5.13 -14.66
CA PRO A 398 21.17 -4.30 -15.85
C PRO A 398 20.68 -2.89 -15.55
N GLU A 399 21.26 -1.91 -16.24
CA GLU A 399 20.87 -0.50 -16.14
C GLU A 399 19.39 -0.29 -16.51
N GLU A 400 18.82 -1.13 -17.38
CA GLU A 400 17.43 -1.00 -17.78
C GLU A 400 16.41 -1.08 -16.61
N LEU A 401 16.75 -1.74 -15.48
CA LEU A 401 15.88 -1.75 -14.30
C LEU A 401 15.80 -0.39 -13.60
N THR A 402 16.80 0.49 -13.78
CA THR A 402 16.79 1.82 -13.18
C THR A 402 15.97 2.82 -13.98
N HIS A 403 15.52 2.47 -15.20
CA HIS A 403 14.67 3.34 -16.02
C HIS A 403 13.25 3.52 -15.45
N TYR A 404 12.87 2.74 -14.44
CA TYR A 404 11.64 2.97 -13.68
C TYR A 404 11.71 4.18 -12.75
N ALA A 405 12.90 4.75 -12.53
CA ALA A 405 13.09 5.89 -11.63
C ALA A 405 12.20 7.08 -12.03
N LYS A 406 11.58 7.71 -11.02
CA LYS A 406 10.92 9.01 -11.22
C LYS A 406 11.91 10.09 -11.61
N GLU A 407 11.40 11.14 -12.23
CA GLU A 407 12.17 12.36 -12.47
C GLU A 407 12.71 12.93 -11.15
N GLY A 408 13.98 13.36 -11.15
CA GLY A 408 14.67 13.88 -9.96
C GLY A 408 15.25 12.80 -9.03
N ALA A 409 14.97 11.51 -9.24
CA ALA A 409 15.61 10.44 -8.48
C ALA A 409 17.11 10.36 -8.77
N VAL A 410 17.91 10.18 -7.72
CA VAL A 410 19.36 9.96 -7.83
C VAL A 410 19.60 8.48 -8.11
N VAL A 411 20.19 8.15 -9.27
CA VAL A 411 20.55 6.77 -9.63
C VAL A 411 22.06 6.60 -9.60
N ARG A 412 22.55 5.63 -8.83
CA ARG A 412 24.00 5.38 -8.65
C ARG A 412 24.35 3.91 -8.86
N ASN A 413 25.36 3.68 -9.68
CA ASN A 413 26.00 2.39 -9.84
C ASN A 413 27.00 2.17 -8.70
N SER A 414 26.82 1.10 -7.90
CA SER A 414 27.71 0.81 -6.77
C SER A 414 28.87 -0.12 -7.10
N ALA A 415 29.07 -0.52 -8.36
CA ALA A 415 30.08 -1.52 -8.73
C ALA A 415 31.52 -1.11 -8.36
N SER A 416 31.79 0.19 -8.26
CA SER A 416 33.09 0.74 -7.89
C SER A 416 33.15 1.32 -6.47
N MET A 417 32.07 1.23 -5.69
CA MET A 417 31.96 1.86 -4.37
C MET A 417 32.35 0.88 -3.25
N THR A 418 33.00 1.38 -2.20
CA THR A 418 33.16 0.60 -0.95
C THR A 418 31.84 0.52 -0.19
N LEU A 419 31.77 -0.32 0.84
CA LEU A 419 30.58 -0.41 1.69
C LEU A 419 30.31 0.92 2.40
N GLU A 420 31.36 1.56 2.92
CA GLU A 420 31.28 2.83 3.64
C GLU A 420 30.74 3.95 2.75
N GLU A 421 31.23 4.05 1.51
CA GLU A 421 30.73 5.03 0.54
C GLU A 421 29.24 4.82 0.21
N GLN A 422 28.81 3.56 0.14
CA GLN A 422 27.41 3.21 -0.10
C GLN A 422 26.54 3.62 1.09
N ILE A 423 26.97 3.29 2.32
CA ILE A 423 26.26 3.66 3.55
C ILE A 423 26.17 5.18 3.68
N SER A 424 27.27 5.91 3.53
CA SER A 424 27.27 7.38 3.68
C SER A 424 26.32 8.07 2.70
N LEU A 425 26.24 7.59 1.45
CA LEU A 425 25.28 8.10 0.48
C LEU A 425 23.82 7.81 0.90
N MET A 426 23.56 6.59 1.41
CA MET A 426 22.23 6.24 1.89
C MET A 426 21.86 7.05 3.14
N GLU A 427 22.79 7.30 4.06
CA GLU A 427 22.57 8.15 5.24
C GLU A 427 22.16 9.58 4.87
N GLU A 428 22.81 10.19 3.86
CA GLU A 428 22.47 11.53 3.39
C GLU A 428 21.02 11.62 2.90
N HIS A 429 20.56 10.61 2.16
CA HIS A 429 19.17 10.53 1.73
C HIS A 429 18.25 10.18 2.89
N TYR A 430 18.67 9.30 3.80
CA TYR A 430 17.86 8.86 4.93
C TYR A 430 17.55 10.03 5.88
N ALA A 431 18.53 10.89 6.14
CA ALA A 431 18.35 12.11 6.92
C ALA A 431 17.32 13.10 6.31
N LYS A 432 17.04 12.99 5.00
CA LYS A 432 16.05 13.80 4.29
C LYS A 432 14.65 13.16 4.26
N GLY A 433 14.43 12.02 4.92
CA GLY A 433 13.15 11.32 4.89
C GLY A 433 12.90 10.54 3.59
N HIS A 434 13.94 10.33 2.77
CA HIS A 434 13.81 9.73 1.44
C HIS A 434 13.55 8.22 1.48
N LEU A 435 12.90 7.73 0.42
CA LEU A 435 12.87 6.30 0.09
C LEU A 435 14.13 5.93 -0.70
N ILE A 436 14.88 4.97 -0.16
CA ILE A 436 16.13 4.49 -0.74
C ILE A 436 15.92 3.06 -1.22
N VAL A 437 16.25 2.77 -2.48
CA VAL A 437 16.24 1.41 -3.03
C VAL A 437 17.66 0.93 -3.25
N ARG A 438 18.04 -0.14 -2.55
CA ARG A 438 19.25 -0.92 -2.80
C ARG A 438 18.89 -2.11 -3.70
N LEU A 439 19.19 -1.98 -4.99
CA LEU A 439 18.82 -2.97 -5.99
C LEU A 439 19.90 -4.06 -6.13
N GLN A 440 19.55 -5.30 -5.78
CA GLN A 440 20.43 -6.47 -5.74
C GLN A 440 20.01 -7.49 -6.80
N SER A 441 20.98 -8.17 -7.42
CA SER A 441 20.69 -9.18 -8.45
C SER A 441 19.96 -10.40 -7.86
N GLY A 442 19.01 -10.95 -8.62
CA GLY A 442 18.28 -12.15 -8.24
C GLY A 442 17.39 -11.93 -7.02
N ASP A 443 17.54 -12.81 -6.02
CA ASP A 443 16.92 -12.68 -4.71
C ASP A 443 17.97 -12.27 -3.65
N PRO A 444 17.70 -11.26 -2.80
CA PRO A 444 18.69 -10.78 -1.82
C PRO A 444 19.15 -11.83 -0.80
N SER A 445 18.36 -12.88 -0.55
CA SER A 445 18.71 -13.95 0.39
C SER A 445 19.81 -14.89 -0.13
N ILE A 446 20.13 -14.84 -1.43
CA ILE A 446 21.08 -15.75 -2.07
C ILE A 446 22.32 -14.99 -2.51
N TYR A 447 23.40 -15.09 -1.73
CA TYR A 447 24.71 -14.49 -2.00
C TYR A 447 24.70 -12.97 -2.27
N GLY A 448 23.68 -12.24 -1.79
CA GLY A 448 23.49 -10.81 -2.05
C GLY A 448 24.37 -9.85 -1.22
N ALA A 449 25.18 -10.37 -0.28
CA ALA A 449 26.02 -9.58 0.63
C ALA A 449 25.25 -8.45 1.35
N ILE A 450 24.01 -8.75 1.74
CA ILE A 450 23.11 -7.76 2.37
C ILE A 450 23.29 -7.70 3.89
N GLN A 451 23.88 -8.72 4.51
CA GLN A 451 24.00 -8.81 5.97
C GLN A 451 24.87 -7.68 6.55
N GLU A 452 26.01 -7.35 5.93
CA GLU A 452 26.90 -6.28 6.39
C GLU A 452 26.20 -4.90 6.36
N GLN A 453 25.39 -4.66 5.33
CA GLN A 453 24.60 -3.43 5.22
C GLN A 453 23.53 -3.36 6.31
N MET A 454 22.79 -4.46 6.52
CA MET A 454 21.74 -4.55 7.55
C MET A 454 22.29 -4.33 8.96
N THR A 455 23.46 -4.90 9.29
CA THR A 455 24.10 -4.66 10.59
C THR A 455 24.43 -3.19 10.81
N ILE A 456 24.94 -2.49 9.79
CA ILE A 456 25.22 -1.05 9.90
C ILE A 456 23.92 -0.24 10.01
N PHE A 457 22.86 -0.66 9.33
CA PHE A 457 21.54 -0.03 9.48
C PHE A 457 20.98 -0.20 10.89
N ASP A 458 21.07 -1.40 11.47
CA ASP A 458 20.67 -1.68 12.86
C ASP A 458 21.44 -0.79 13.85
N GLU A 459 22.76 -0.70 13.71
CA GLU A 459 23.63 0.13 14.55
C GLU A 459 23.30 1.63 14.47
N LYS A 460 22.79 2.08 13.31
CA LYS A 460 22.45 3.48 13.05
C LYS A 460 20.97 3.80 13.28
N GLY A 461 20.14 2.81 13.62
CA GLY A 461 18.68 2.99 13.72
C GLY A 461 18.03 3.37 12.39
N MET A 462 18.58 2.88 11.27
CA MET A 462 18.00 3.07 9.94
C MET A 462 16.99 1.97 9.64
N ASP A 463 15.74 2.33 9.41
CA ASP A 463 14.67 1.40 9.06
C ASP A 463 14.91 0.81 7.66
N TYR A 464 14.84 -0.52 7.55
CA TYR A 464 14.95 -1.23 6.28
C TYR A 464 14.02 -2.42 6.18
N PHE A 465 13.78 -2.88 4.95
CA PHE A 465 13.06 -4.11 4.67
C PHE A 465 13.55 -4.75 3.38
N ILE A 466 13.30 -6.05 3.23
CA ILE A 466 13.69 -6.84 2.05
C ILE A 466 12.46 -7.10 1.19
N VAL A 467 12.61 -6.89 -0.12
CA VAL A 467 11.64 -7.35 -1.13
C VAL A 467 12.27 -8.52 -1.88
N PRO A 468 11.65 -9.72 -1.82
CA PRO A 468 12.18 -10.89 -2.50
C PRO A 468 12.15 -10.72 -4.02
N GLY A 469 13.03 -11.45 -4.70
CA GLY A 469 13.17 -11.43 -6.16
C GLY A 469 13.18 -12.82 -6.77
N ILE A 470 13.15 -12.88 -8.09
CA ILE A 470 13.30 -14.13 -8.82
C ILE A 470 14.79 -14.45 -8.93
N SER A 471 15.23 -15.56 -8.33
CA SER A 471 16.63 -15.97 -8.43
C SER A 471 16.95 -16.59 -9.80
N SER A 472 18.22 -16.54 -10.20
CA SER A 472 18.66 -17.03 -11.51
C SER A 472 18.42 -18.54 -11.70
N PHE A 473 18.33 -19.34 -10.63
CA PHE A 473 18.00 -20.77 -10.76
C PHE A 473 16.54 -21.01 -11.17
N GLN A 474 15.61 -20.19 -10.70
CA GLN A 474 14.20 -20.28 -11.10
C GLN A 474 14.04 -19.84 -12.56
N ALA A 475 14.72 -18.76 -12.94
CA ALA A 475 14.79 -18.31 -14.32
C ALA A 475 15.39 -19.39 -15.23
N ALA A 476 16.46 -20.05 -14.77
CA ALA A 476 17.06 -21.15 -15.50
C ALA A 476 16.14 -22.36 -15.65
N ALA A 477 15.38 -22.71 -14.61
CA ALA A 477 14.35 -23.75 -14.68
C ALA A 477 13.33 -23.44 -15.79
N ALA A 478 12.85 -22.18 -15.86
CA ALA A 478 11.92 -21.73 -16.88
C ALA A 478 12.52 -21.79 -18.30
N VAL A 479 13.74 -21.28 -18.48
CA VAL A 479 14.45 -21.27 -19.77
C VAL A 479 14.75 -22.69 -20.27
N LEU A 480 15.18 -23.58 -19.37
CA LEU A 480 15.38 -25.00 -19.68
C LEU A 480 14.06 -25.77 -19.85
N LYS A 481 12.92 -25.16 -19.53
CA LYS A 481 11.61 -25.81 -19.45
C LYS A 481 11.69 -27.07 -18.58
N SER A 482 12.29 -26.93 -17.40
CA SER A 482 12.62 -28.05 -16.51
C SER A 482 12.07 -27.81 -15.12
N GLU A 483 11.38 -28.80 -14.57
CA GLU A 483 11.09 -28.87 -13.15
C GLU A 483 12.31 -29.49 -12.45
N PHE A 484 12.87 -28.85 -11.43
CA PHE A 484 14.08 -29.35 -10.75
C PHE A 484 13.80 -30.40 -9.66
N THR A 485 12.53 -30.64 -9.38
CA THR A 485 12.04 -31.69 -8.46
C THR A 485 11.04 -32.56 -9.19
N ILE A 486 11.45 -33.76 -9.61
CA ILE A 486 10.63 -34.69 -10.38
C ILE A 486 10.39 -35.95 -9.53
N PRO A 487 9.12 -36.39 -9.33
CA PRO A 487 8.81 -37.61 -8.60
C PRO A 487 9.62 -38.82 -9.12
N GLU A 488 10.13 -39.62 -8.19
CA GLU A 488 10.94 -40.83 -8.46
C GLU A 488 12.29 -40.58 -9.18
N VAL A 489 12.63 -39.32 -9.48
CA VAL A 489 13.91 -38.93 -10.08
C VAL A 489 14.75 -38.13 -9.08
N VAL A 490 14.20 -37.02 -8.59
CA VAL A 490 14.90 -36.11 -7.66
C VAL A 490 13.89 -35.22 -6.95
N GLN A 491 14.02 -35.06 -5.63
CA GLN A 491 13.10 -34.23 -4.81
C GLN A 491 13.83 -33.09 -4.09
N THR A 492 15.12 -32.93 -4.36
CA THR A 492 15.99 -31.99 -3.66
C THR A 492 16.68 -31.08 -4.66
N ILE A 493 16.73 -29.79 -4.33
CA ILE A 493 17.55 -28.80 -5.03
C ILE A 493 18.63 -28.35 -4.04
N ILE A 494 19.89 -28.39 -4.47
CA ILE A 494 21.02 -27.83 -3.71
C ILE A 494 21.44 -26.54 -4.39
N LEU A 495 21.31 -25.42 -3.68
CA LEU A 495 21.85 -24.12 -4.10
C LEU A 495 23.20 -23.95 -3.42
N THR A 496 24.27 -23.83 -4.20
CA THR A 496 25.62 -23.74 -3.66
C THR A 496 26.54 -22.90 -4.56
N ARG A 497 27.79 -22.74 -4.16
CA ARG A 497 28.87 -22.18 -4.99
C ARG A 497 30.09 -23.08 -4.90
N GLY A 498 30.99 -22.97 -5.86
CA GLY A 498 32.30 -23.58 -5.78
C GLY A 498 33.22 -22.81 -4.82
N GLU A 499 34.24 -23.51 -4.34
CA GLU A 499 35.29 -22.94 -3.50
C GLU A 499 36.32 -22.22 -4.38
N GLY A 500 36.30 -20.89 -4.33
CA GLY A 500 37.28 -20.01 -4.96
C GLY A 500 38.30 -19.51 -3.94
N ASN A 501 38.61 -18.21 -3.96
CA ASN A 501 39.46 -17.58 -2.95
C ASN A 501 38.80 -17.52 -1.56
N THR A 502 37.47 -17.53 -1.52
CA THR A 502 36.70 -17.59 -0.28
C THR A 502 36.35 -19.06 0.02
N PRO A 503 36.86 -19.63 1.11
CA PRO A 503 36.60 -21.02 1.46
C PRO A 503 35.11 -21.26 1.71
N LEU A 504 34.68 -22.51 1.56
CA LEU A 504 33.37 -22.96 2.05
C LEU A 504 33.51 -23.46 3.49
N PRO A 505 32.42 -23.42 4.29
CA PRO A 505 32.38 -24.18 5.54
C PRO A 505 32.73 -25.65 5.32
N GLU A 506 33.42 -26.27 6.28
CA GLU A 506 33.90 -27.66 6.19
C GLU A 506 32.81 -28.67 5.76
N HIS A 507 31.56 -28.45 6.20
CA HIS A 507 30.40 -29.31 5.94
C HIS A 507 29.62 -28.94 4.66
N GLU A 508 30.03 -27.90 3.94
CA GLU A 508 29.42 -27.44 2.69
C GLU A 508 30.35 -27.67 1.49
N LYS A 509 31.37 -28.52 1.63
CA LYS A 509 32.24 -28.90 0.50
C LYS A 509 31.40 -29.50 -0.63
N LEU A 510 31.71 -29.11 -1.86
CA LEU A 510 30.91 -29.48 -3.03
C LEU A 510 30.91 -31.00 -3.27
N GLN A 511 32.02 -31.70 -2.99
CA GLN A 511 32.03 -33.18 -3.02
C GLN A 511 31.00 -33.78 -2.07
N GLU A 512 30.92 -33.31 -0.82
CA GLU A 512 30.00 -33.86 0.18
C GLU A 512 28.55 -33.68 -0.24
N MET A 513 28.19 -32.50 -0.78
CA MET A 513 26.85 -32.27 -1.31
C MET A 513 26.56 -33.12 -2.56
N ALA A 514 27.57 -33.40 -3.38
CA ALA A 514 27.41 -34.20 -4.61
C ALA A 514 27.01 -35.66 -4.33
N ARG A 515 27.30 -36.18 -3.14
CA ARG A 515 26.89 -37.53 -2.70
C ARG A 515 25.38 -37.74 -2.78
N HIS A 516 24.59 -36.68 -2.60
CA HIS A 516 23.12 -36.74 -2.67
C HIS A 516 22.58 -36.92 -4.08
N ARG A 517 23.39 -36.64 -5.12
CA ARG A 517 22.97 -36.70 -6.53
C ARG A 517 21.69 -35.91 -6.86
N ALA A 518 21.42 -34.87 -6.07
CA ALA A 518 20.28 -33.97 -6.22
C ALA A 518 20.43 -33.06 -7.45
N THR A 519 19.41 -32.25 -7.77
CA THR A 519 19.60 -31.19 -8.75
C THR A 519 20.44 -30.10 -8.10
N MET A 520 21.61 -29.82 -8.64
CA MET A 520 22.56 -28.87 -8.05
C MET A 520 22.67 -27.61 -8.91
N CYS A 521 22.39 -26.45 -8.32
CA CYS A 521 22.54 -25.14 -8.94
C CYS A 521 23.76 -24.44 -8.31
N ILE A 522 24.81 -24.25 -9.10
CA ILE A 522 26.11 -23.79 -8.65
C ILE A 522 26.37 -22.37 -9.17
N PHE A 523 26.38 -21.42 -8.23
CA PHE A 523 26.63 -20.01 -8.45
C PHE A 523 28.14 -19.71 -8.40
N LEU A 524 28.54 -18.53 -8.90
CA LEU A 524 29.89 -17.95 -8.71
C LEU A 524 31.08 -18.87 -9.10
N SER A 525 30.88 -19.81 -10.04
CA SER A 525 31.82 -20.92 -10.25
C SER A 525 32.42 -21.04 -11.65
N ALA A 526 32.09 -20.11 -12.56
CA ALA A 526 32.51 -20.19 -13.96
C ALA A 526 34.05 -20.30 -14.12
N THR A 527 34.82 -19.52 -13.37
CA THR A 527 36.29 -19.51 -13.46
C THR A 527 36.96 -20.74 -12.85
N ILE A 528 36.25 -21.48 -11.99
CA ILE A 528 36.74 -22.68 -11.28
C ILE A 528 36.07 -23.97 -11.79
N ALA A 529 35.49 -23.93 -12.99
CA ALA A 529 34.72 -25.02 -13.58
C ALA A 529 35.46 -26.37 -13.63
N LYS A 530 36.78 -26.36 -13.83
CA LYS A 530 37.60 -27.59 -13.84
C LYS A 530 37.61 -28.28 -12.47
N ASN A 531 37.70 -27.50 -11.40
CA ASN A 531 37.65 -28.02 -10.03
C ASN A 531 36.24 -28.55 -9.73
N VAL A 532 35.22 -27.73 -10.00
CA VAL A 532 33.80 -28.14 -9.87
C VAL A 532 33.52 -29.45 -10.58
N GLN A 533 33.91 -29.58 -11.85
CA GLN A 533 33.73 -30.82 -12.62
C GLN A 533 34.40 -32.02 -11.93
N ALA A 534 35.65 -31.89 -11.48
CA ALA A 534 36.37 -32.99 -10.83
C ALA A 534 35.65 -33.43 -9.54
N GLN A 535 35.25 -32.48 -8.70
CA GLN A 535 34.56 -32.74 -7.44
C GLN A 535 33.20 -33.42 -7.64
N LEU A 536 32.44 -33.00 -8.65
CA LEU A 536 31.16 -33.61 -8.96
C LEU A 536 31.32 -35.03 -9.54
N LEU A 537 32.35 -35.28 -10.37
CA LEU A 537 32.62 -36.60 -10.96
C LEU A 537 33.00 -37.67 -9.94
N GLU A 538 33.36 -37.29 -8.71
CA GLU A 538 33.57 -38.26 -7.62
C GLU A 538 32.26 -38.99 -7.23
N HIS A 539 31.11 -38.37 -7.48
CA HIS A 539 29.82 -38.92 -7.06
C HIS A 539 28.74 -38.96 -8.14
N TYR A 540 28.69 -38.00 -9.07
CA TYR A 540 27.79 -38.01 -10.22
C TYR A 540 28.37 -38.82 -11.38
N PRO A 541 27.54 -39.61 -12.10
CA PRO A 541 27.95 -40.23 -13.34
C PRO A 541 28.46 -39.21 -14.38
N PRO A 542 29.49 -39.53 -15.20
CA PRO A 542 30.03 -38.64 -16.22
C PRO A 542 28.99 -38.12 -17.24
N GLU A 543 27.99 -38.95 -17.54
CA GLU A 543 26.88 -38.68 -18.45
C GLU A 543 25.76 -37.84 -17.83
N THR A 544 25.86 -37.47 -16.55
CA THR A 544 24.85 -36.66 -15.87
C THR A 544 24.60 -35.37 -16.66
N PRO A 545 23.34 -35.02 -16.98
CA PRO A 545 23.04 -33.79 -17.67
C PRO A 545 23.59 -32.56 -16.96
N VAL A 546 24.17 -31.64 -17.73
CA VAL A 546 24.61 -30.31 -17.26
C VAL A 546 24.05 -29.22 -18.17
N ALA A 547 23.71 -28.09 -17.57
CA ALA A 547 23.38 -26.86 -18.27
C ALA A 547 24.20 -25.71 -17.70
N VAL A 548 24.79 -24.89 -18.57
CA VAL A 548 25.46 -23.64 -18.22
C VAL A 548 24.69 -22.49 -18.86
N LEU A 549 24.12 -21.63 -18.03
CA LEU A 549 23.32 -20.50 -18.45
C LEU A 549 24.09 -19.22 -18.18
N TYR A 550 24.39 -18.48 -19.24
CA TYR A 550 25.06 -17.20 -19.17
C TYR A 550 24.04 -16.07 -19.28
N ARG A 551 24.03 -15.16 -18.28
CA ARG A 551 23.13 -13.99 -18.23
C ARG A 551 21.69 -14.36 -18.57
N VAL A 552 21.15 -15.35 -17.86
CA VAL A 552 19.79 -15.85 -18.07
C VAL A 552 18.78 -14.69 -18.01
N THR A 553 17.88 -14.61 -18.99
CA THR A 553 16.90 -13.54 -19.24
C THR A 553 17.44 -12.19 -19.72
N TRP A 554 18.76 -12.03 -19.88
CA TRP A 554 19.30 -10.84 -20.51
C TRP A 554 19.18 -10.93 -22.03
N LYS A 555 19.33 -9.79 -22.72
CA LYS A 555 19.29 -9.71 -24.19
C LYS A 555 20.33 -10.60 -24.88
N ASP A 556 21.47 -10.84 -24.23
CA ASP A 556 22.57 -11.68 -24.71
C ASP A 556 22.63 -13.05 -24.00
N GLU A 557 21.49 -13.54 -23.53
CA GLU A 557 21.36 -14.88 -22.93
C GLU A 557 21.98 -15.94 -23.86
N ARG A 558 22.77 -16.84 -23.24
CA ARG A 558 23.27 -18.05 -23.91
C ARG A 558 23.11 -19.26 -23.01
N VAL A 559 22.56 -20.33 -23.57
CA VAL A 559 22.31 -21.60 -22.88
C VAL A 559 23.13 -22.70 -23.55
N PHE A 560 23.90 -23.43 -22.74
CA PHE A 560 24.72 -24.54 -23.20
C PHE A 560 24.34 -25.79 -22.40
N THR A 561 23.99 -26.87 -23.10
CA THR A 561 23.66 -28.16 -22.48
C THR A 561 24.66 -29.21 -22.91
N GLY A 562 24.98 -30.15 -22.03
CA GLY A 562 25.87 -31.27 -22.32
C GLY A 562 25.87 -32.29 -21.18
N GLN A 563 26.98 -32.99 -21.05
CA GLN A 563 27.22 -33.95 -19.96
C GLN A 563 28.24 -33.40 -18.96
N LEU A 564 28.20 -33.88 -17.71
CA LEU A 564 29.08 -33.42 -16.64
C LEU A 564 30.57 -33.50 -17.02
N GLN A 565 30.99 -34.55 -17.75
CA GLN A 565 32.36 -34.68 -18.25
C GLN A 565 32.81 -33.55 -19.21
N GLU A 566 31.86 -32.80 -19.77
CA GLU A 566 32.08 -31.73 -20.75
C GLU A 566 32.00 -30.32 -20.12
N LEU A 567 31.63 -30.20 -18.83
CA LEU A 567 31.35 -28.92 -18.16
C LEU A 567 32.46 -27.87 -18.35
N ALA A 568 33.71 -28.24 -18.04
CA ALA A 568 34.86 -27.34 -18.14
C ALA A 568 35.15 -26.96 -19.61
N ALA A 569 34.91 -27.87 -20.55
CA ALA A 569 35.09 -27.62 -21.97
C ALA A 569 34.03 -26.64 -22.50
N ILE A 570 32.76 -26.80 -22.09
CA ILE A 570 31.66 -25.90 -22.44
C ILE A 570 31.98 -24.47 -22.00
N ILE A 571 32.40 -24.28 -20.75
CA ILE A 571 32.71 -22.96 -20.20
C ILE A 571 33.93 -22.32 -20.90
N ARG A 572 35.00 -23.08 -21.12
CA ARG A 572 36.23 -22.58 -21.74
C ARG A 572 36.02 -22.19 -23.20
N SER A 573 35.37 -23.05 -23.99
CA SER A 573 35.15 -22.81 -25.43
C SER A 573 34.26 -21.60 -25.70
N ASN A 574 33.33 -21.31 -24.79
CA ASN A 574 32.40 -20.18 -24.90
C ASN A 574 32.87 -18.91 -24.16
N LYS A 575 34.08 -18.94 -23.57
CA LYS A 575 34.71 -17.84 -22.82
C LYS A 575 33.82 -17.27 -21.72
N LEU A 576 33.14 -18.14 -20.97
CA LEU A 576 32.23 -17.73 -19.89
C LEU A 576 33.04 -17.45 -18.63
N THR A 577 33.23 -16.17 -18.30
CA THR A 577 34.08 -15.75 -17.18
C THR A 577 33.30 -15.17 -15.99
N ARG A 578 32.06 -14.74 -16.20
CA ARG A 578 31.19 -14.09 -15.19
C ARG A 578 29.72 -14.42 -15.45
N THR A 579 28.87 -14.20 -14.45
CA THR A 579 27.39 -14.23 -14.57
C THR A 579 26.87 -15.50 -15.26
N ALA A 580 27.46 -16.65 -14.90
CA ALA A 580 27.05 -17.95 -15.37
C ALA A 580 26.56 -18.80 -14.20
N LEU A 581 25.40 -19.44 -14.38
CA LEU A 581 24.86 -20.44 -13.49
C LEU A 581 25.11 -21.83 -14.08
N ILE A 582 25.65 -22.75 -13.29
CA ILE A 582 25.84 -24.14 -13.66
C ILE A 582 24.75 -24.97 -12.99
N ILE A 583 24.08 -25.82 -13.74
CA ILE A 583 23.05 -26.73 -13.22
C ILE A 583 23.43 -28.15 -13.60
N VAL A 584 23.50 -29.04 -12.62
CA VAL A 584 23.85 -30.45 -12.81
C VAL A 584 22.74 -31.31 -12.21
N GLY A 585 22.26 -32.31 -12.96
CA GLY A 585 21.33 -33.29 -12.41
C GLY A 585 20.39 -33.90 -13.44
N ALA A 586 19.83 -35.05 -13.08
CA ALA A 586 18.92 -35.82 -13.93
C ALA A 586 17.60 -35.09 -14.26
N ALA A 587 17.26 -34.03 -13.51
CA ALA A 587 16.08 -33.22 -13.81
C ALA A 587 16.14 -32.53 -15.17
N ILE A 588 17.34 -32.16 -15.65
CA ILE A 588 17.50 -31.40 -16.89
C ILE A 588 17.02 -32.26 -18.07
N GLY A 589 15.95 -31.80 -18.73
CA GLY A 589 15.38 -32.49 -19.90
C GLY A 589 14.53 -33.72 -19.57
N ALA A 590 14.33 -34.05 -18.28
CA ALA A 590 13.44 -35.15 -17.90
C ALA A 590 11.97 -34.80 -18.15
N ARG A 591 11.21 -35.79 -18.67
CA ARG A 591 9.78 -35.69 -19.06
C ARG A 591 8.97 -36.92 -18.63
N LYS A 592 9.48 -37.67 -17.66
CA LYS A 592 8.88 -38.93 -17.20
C LYS A 592 8.29 -38.76 -15.80
N ASN A 593 7.37 -39.66 -15.46
CA ASN A 593 6.70 -39.80 -14.17
C ASN A 593 5.57 -38.79 -13.93
N ARG A 594 4.43 -39.30 -13.44
CA ARG A 594 3.22 -38.52 -13.14
C ARG A 594 3.16 -38.25 -11.65
N SER A 595 3.00 -36.99 -11.26
CA SER A 595 2.79 -36.63 -9.85
C SER A 595 1.51 -37.27 -9.29
N HIS A 596 1.60 -37.82 -8.07
CA HIS A 596 0.44 -38.30 -7.32
C HIS A 596 -0.58 -37.20 -7.02
N LEU A 597 -0.18 -35.92 -7.01
CA LEU A 597 -1.08 -34.77 -6.85
C LEU A 597 -2.26 -34.80 -7.85
N TYR A 598 -1.95 -35.17 -9.10
CA TYR A 598 -2.91 -35.28 -10.19
C TYR A 598 -3.34 -36.72 -10.45
N ASN A 599 -2.96 -37.68 -9.60
CA ASN A 599 -3.44 -39.05 -9.70
C ASN A 599 -4.90 -39.10 -9.18
N PRO A 600 -5.88 -39.50 -10.01
CA PRO A 600 -7.29 -39.55 -9.62
C PRO A 600 -7.55 -40.50 -8.45
N GLU A 601 -6.68 -41.49 -8.22
CA GLU A 601 -6.78 -42.45 -7.12
C GLU A 601 -6.24 -41.90 -5.80
N TRP A 602 -5.53 -40.75 -5.82
CA TRP A 602 -4.93 -40.15 -4.63
C TRP A 602 -5.90 -39.18 -3.96
N LYS A 603 -6.29 -39.52 -2.72
CA LYS A 603 -7.18 -38.71 -1.89
C LYS A 603 -6.40 -37.62 -1.16
N HIS A 604 -6.92 -36.39 -1.18
CA HIS A 604 -6.42 -35.28 -0.39
C HIS A 604 -7.60 -34.40 0.05
N ILE A 605 -7.34 -33.41 0.90
CA ILE A 605 -8.36 -32.59 1.56
C ILE A 605 -9.40 -31.94 0.62
N PHE A 606 -9.05 -31.70 -0.65
CA PHE A 606 -9.94 -31.13 -1.67
C PHE A 606 -10.53 -32.18 -2.64
N ARG A 607 -10.13 -33.45 -2.51
CA ARG A 607 -10.61 -34.59 -3.29
C ARG A 607 -11.08 -35.69 -2.34
N ASN A 608 -12.11 -35.38 -1.57
CA ASN A 608 -12.88 -36.37 -0.82
C ASN A 608 -13.97 -36.95 -1.73
N GLN A 609 -14.07 -38.28 -1.79
CA GLN A 609 -15.10 -39.00 -2.52
C GLN A 609 -16.50 -38.62 -2.00
N LYS A 610 -17.16 -37.63 -2.60
CA LYS A 610 -18.62 -37.60 -2.65
C LYS A 610 -19.05 -38.34 -3.92
N THR A 611 -19.14 -39.67 -3.83
CA THR A 611 -20.17 -40.49 -4.50
C THR A 611 -19.92 -41.97 -4.24
N LYS A 612 -20.77 -42.57 -3.40
CA LYS A 612 -21.50 -43.80 -3.73
C LYS A 612 -22.78 -43.81 -2.90
N ASN A 613 -23.87 -43.40 -3.53
CA ASN A 613 -25.23 -43.91 -3.38
C ASN A 613 -26.07 -43.24 -4.48
N LEU A 614 -26.09 -43.89 -5.64
CA LEU A 614 -27.22 -43.90 -6.57
C LEU A 614 -27.73 -45.33 -6.57
#